data_AF-A0A939D320-F1
#
_entry.id   AF-A0A939D320-F1
#
_cell.length_a   1.000
_cell.length_b   1.000
_cell.length_c   1.000
_cell.angle_alpha   90.00
_cell.angle_beta   90.00
_cell.angle_gamma   90.00
#
_symmetry.space_group_name_H-M   'P 1'
#
loop_
_entity.id
_entity.type
_entity.pdbx_description
1 polymer ?
#
loop_
_entity_poly.entity_id
_entity_poly.type
_entity_poly.pdbx_seq_one_letter_code
_entity_poly.pdbx_strand_id
1 'polypeptide(L)'
;MTTTLNSFETAGAANIEEAITNAITEARTTCDLDGSNSAGCAVAWDIVEELQAEKAHKQQAKSKKTSLENYCDRHPDSVECLIYDV
;
A
#
# COMPACT_ATOMS: atom_id res chain seq x y z
N MET A 1 -7.52 4.44 30.61
CA MET A 1 -6.69 4.90 29.49
C MET A 1 -6.29 3.68 28.68
N THR A 2 -7.07 3.30 27.66
CA THR A 2 -6.72 2.32 26.59
C THR A 2 -7.99 2.00 25.78
N THR A 3 -8.50 2.95 24.99
CA THR A 3 -9.66 2.67 24.11
C THR A 3 -9.46 3.18 22.68
N THR A 4 -8.33 3.81 22.36
CA THR A 4 -8.10 4.43 21.05
C THR A 4 -7.18 3.65 20.11
N LEU A 5 -6.59 2.53 20.55
CA LEU A 5 -5.70 1.73 19.70
C LEU A 5 -6.42 0.66 18.86
N ASN A 6 -7.71 0.42 19.11
CA ASN A 6 -8.45 -0.70 18.50
C ASN A 6 -9.20 -0.37 17.21
N SER A 7 -9.15 0.87 16.73
CA SER A 7 -9.88 1.28 15.52
C SER A 7 -9.07 1.15 14.23
N PHE A 8 -7.75 0.91 14.32
CA PHE A 8 -6.87 0.85 13.16
C PHE A 8 -6.59 -0.57 12.65
N GLU A 9 -6.88 -1.62 13.44
CA GLU A 9 -6.54 -3.01 13.07
C GLU A 9 -7.61 -3.73 12.21
N THR A 10 -8.85 -3.22 12.14
CA THR A 10 -9.98 -3.98 11.55
C THR A 10 -10.63 -3.33 10.31
N ALA A 11 -9.90 -2.49 9.58
CA ALA A 11 -10.36 -1.92 8.30
C ALA A 11 -9.59 -2.49 7.09
N GLY A 12 -9.07 -3.72 7.20
CA GLY A 12 -8.40 -4.41 6.11
C GLY A 12 -9.30 -4.49 4.86
N ALA A 13 -8.97 -3.66 3.86
CA ALA A 13 -9.47 -3.64 2.49
C ALA A 13 -10.78 -2.89 2.14
N ALA A 14 -11.57 -2.36 3.09
CA ALA A 14 -12.90 -1.81 2.74
C ALA A 14 -12.85 -0.59 1.79
N ASN A 15 -11.86 0.30 1.89
CA ASN A 15 -11.44 1.18 0.78
C ASN A 15 -10.10 1.86 1.13
N ILE A 16 -8.98 1.40 0.56
CA ILE A 16 -7.66 1.99 0.84
C ILE A 16 -7.60 3.48 0.48
N GLU A 17 -8.42 3.93 -0.48
CA GLU A 17 -8.53 5.35 -0.85
C GLU A 17 -9.18 6.19 0.25
N GLU A 18 -10.20 5.66 0.91
CA GLU A 18 -10.87 6.31 2.05
C GLU A 18 -9.92 6.40 3.24
N ALA A 19 -9.19 5.31 3.52
CA ALA A 19 -8.16 5.29 4.57
C ALA A 19 -7.08 6.36 4.33
N ILE A 20 -6.56 6.47 3.09
CA ILE A 20 -5.58 7.52 2.72
C ILE A 20 -6.19 8.92 2.92
N THR A 21 -7.43 9.14 2.49
CA THR A 21 -8.09 10.46 2.60
C THR A 21 -8.29 10.87 4.06
N ASN A 22 -8.69 9.91 4.91
CA ASN A 22 -8.84 10.13 6.35
C ASN A 22 -7.48 10.40 7.01
N ALA A 23 -6.45 9.61 6.68
CA ALA A 23 -5.10 9.80 7.21
C ALA A 23 -4.49 11.14 6.81
N ILE A 24 -4.73 11.64 5.58
CA ILE A 24 -4.29 12.98 5.17
C ILE A 24 -4.97 14.06 6.02
N THR A 25 -6.26 13.92 6.29
CA THR A 25 -7.01 14.87 7.14
C THR A 25 -6.49 14.85 8.57
N GLU A 26 -6.21 13.67 9.12
CA GLU A 26 -5.62 13.50 10.44
C GLU A 26 -4.21 14.09 10.50
N ALA A 27 -3.34 13.79 9.54
CA ALA A 27 -1.98 14.33 9.48
C ALA A 27 -1.97 15.86 9.47
N ARG A 28 -2.83 16.49 8.64
CA ARG A 28 -2.98 17.95 8.64
C ARG A 28 -3.41 18.48 10.01
N THR A 29 -4.44 17.87 10.60
CA THR A 29 -4.95 18.28 11.93
C THR A 29 -3.87 18.15 13.01
N THR A 30 -3.13 17.04 13.03
CA THR A 30 -2.04 16.80 13.97
C THR A 30 -0.91 17.82 13.79
N CYS A 31 -0.52 18.11 12.54
CA CYS A 31 0.49 19.12 12.25
C CYS A 31 0.05 20.54 12.62
N ASP A 32 -1.23 20.88 12.48
CA ASP A 32 -1.79 22.17 12.87
C ASP A 32 -1.87 22.33 14.40
N LEU A 33 -2.14 21.25 15.13
CA LEU A 33 -2.25 21.25 16.59
C LEU A 33 -0.89 21.17 17.30
N ASP A 34 -0.03 20.23 16.89
CA ASP A 34 1.24 19.95 17.55
C ASP A 34 2.40 20.77 16.95
N GLY A 35 2.19 21.38 15.79
CA GLY A 35 3.17 22.14 15.04
C GLY A 35 3.84 21.32 13.94
N SER A 36 4.22 21.98 12.85
CA SER A 36 4.68 21.34 11.61
C SER A 36 6.01 20.57 11.75
N ASN A 37 6.83 20.89 12.76
CA ASN A 37 8.09 20.22 13.04
C ASN A 37 8.00 19.27 14.26
N SER A 38 6.79 18.97 14.72
CA SER A 38 6.58 18.05 15.84
C SER A 38 6.79 16.59 15.40
N ALA A 39 7.18 15.75 16.36
CA ALA A 39 7.26 14.31 16.13
C ALA A 39 5.88 13.71 15.78
N GLY A 40 4.79 14.24 16.36
CA GLY A 40 3.43 13.81 16.04
C GLY A 40 3.05 14.08 14.59
N CYS A 41 3.40 15.26 14.06
CA CYS A 41 3.22 15.59 12.65
C CYS A 41 4.00 14.64 11.73
N ALA A 42 5.26 14.34 12.05
CA ALA A 42 6.08 13.42 11.26
C ALA A 42 5.47 12.01 11.22
N VAL A 43 5.11 11.45 12.38
CA VAL A 43 4.49 10.11 12.46
C VAL A 43 3.17 10.05 11.70
N ALA A 44 2.35 11.10 11.76
CA ALA A 44 1.08 11.13 11.03
C ALA A 44 1.28 11.13 9.52
N TRP A 45 2.33 11.80 9.01
CA TRP A 45 2.70 11.72 7.60
C TRP A 45 3.32 10.37 7.22
N ASP A 46 4.12 9.74 8.09
CA ASP A 46 4.64 8.38 7.84
C ASP A 46 3.48 7.39 7.61
N ILE A 47 2.39 7.48 8.38
CA ILE A 47 1.20 6.65 8.18
C ILE A 47 0.58 6.86 6.79
N VAL A 48 0.52 8.11 6.30
CA VAL A 48 0.03 8.44 4.96
C VAL A 48 0.94 7.82 3.89
N GLU A 49 2.26 7.89 4.07
CA GLU A 49 3.24 7.31 3.14
C GLU A 49 3.10 5.79 3.04
N GLU A 50 2.96 5.10 4.18
CA GLU A 50 2.79 3.65 4.22
C GLU A 50 1.47 3.19 3.54
N LEU A 51 0.36 3.89 3.78
CA LEU A 51 -0.91 3.58 3.11
C LEU A 51 -0.83 3.79 1.59
N GLN A 52 -0.12 4.81 1.14
CA GLN A 52 0.12 5.03 -0.28
C GLN A 52 1.02 3.96 -0.89
N ALA A 53 2.04 3.50 -0.16
CA ALA A 53 2.91 2.40 -0.56
C ALA A 53 2.10 1.09 -0.69
N GLU A 54 1.23 0.78 0.26
CA GLU A 54 0.35 -0.38 0.18
C GLU A 54 -0.61 -0.29 -1.03
N LYS A 55 -1.18 0.89 -1.30
CA LYS A 55 -1.99 1.12 -2.51
C LYS A 55 -1.19 0.84 -3.78
N ALA A 56 0.03 1.35 -3.89
CA ALA A 56 0.90 1.11 -5.03
C ALA A 56 1.22 -0.39 -5.19
N HIS A 57 1.56 -1.07 -4.08
CA HIS A 57 1.81 -2.51 -4.08
C HIS A 57 0.58 -3.30 -4.54
N LYS A 58 -0.61 -2.97 -4.06
CA LYS A 58 -1.86 -3.60 -4.52
C LYS A 58 -2.14 -3.35 -6.00
N GLN A 59 -1.78 -2.18 -6.54
CA GLN A 59 -1.91 -1.88 -7.96
C GLN A 59 -0.92 -2.71 -8.80
N GLN A 60 0.32 -2.85 -8.33
CA GLN A 60 1.32 -3.72 -8.98
C GLN A 60 0.90 -5.20 -8.94
N ALA A 61 0.38 -5.68 -7.82
CA ALA A 61 -0.14 -7.05 -7.70
C ALA A 61 -1.37 -7.31 -8.61
N LYS A 62 -2.12 -6.26 -8.97
CA LYS A 62 -3.21 -6.33 -9.95
C LYS A 62 -2.72 -6.30 -11.40
N SER A 63 -1.43 -6.05 -11.65
CA SER A 63 -0.88 -6.14 -13.00
C SER A 63 -1.14 -7.54 -13.54
N LYS A 64 -1.88 -7.62 -14.64
CA LYS A 64 -2.19 -8.90 -15.26
C LYS A 64 -0.92 -9.40 -15.93
N LYS A 65 -0.61 -10.68 -15.70
CA LYS A 65 0.37 -11.39 -16.52
C LYS A 65 0.06 -11.14 -18.00
N THR A 66 1.10 -10.86 -18.78
CA THR A 66 1.04 -10.76 -20.24
C THR A 66 0.56 -12.08 -20.84
N SER A 67 0.12 -12.05 -22.10
CA SER A 67 -0.28 -13.26 -22.81
C SER A 67 0.85 -14.31 -22.86
N LEU A 68 2.11 -13.86 -22.96
CA LEU A 68 3.28 -14.74 -22.96
C LEU A 68 3.51 -15.37 -21.59
N GLU A 69 3.49 -14.59 -20.50
CA GLU A 69 3.65 -15.12 -19.14
C GLU A 69 2.56 -16.15 -18.80
N ASN A 70 1.30 -15.87 -19.13
CA ASN A 70 0.21 -16.85 -18.95
C ASN A 70 0.35 -18.10 -19.84
N TYR A 71 1.02 -17.99 -20.98
CA TYR A 71 1.30 -19.12 -21.84
C TYR A 71 2.44 -19.97 -21.25
N CYS A 72 3.54 -19.34 -20.84
CA CYS A 72 4.68 -20.02 -20.22
C CYS A 72 4.36 -20.69 -18.89
N ASP A 73 3.43 -20.13 -18.09
CA ASP A 73 2.91 -20.81 -16.89
C ASP A 73 2.29 -22.19 -17.19
N ARG A 74 1.70 -22.35 -18.38
CA ARG A 74 0.97 -23.56 -18.80
C ARG A 74 1.79 -24.46 -19.73
N HIS A 75 2.81 -23.89 -20.39
CA HIS A 75 3.68 -24.56 -21.36
C HIS A 75 5.15 -24.18 -21.08
N PRO A 76 5.72 -24.61 -19.94
CA PRO A 76 7.08 -24.22 -19.55
C PRO A 76 8.16 -24.80 -20.47
N ASP A 77 7.84 -25.84 -21.24
CA ASP A 77 8.71 -26.53 -22.19
C ASP A 77 8.67 -25.93 -23.60
N SER A 78 7.85 -24.92 -23.85
CA SER A 78 7.80 -24.23 -25.14
C SER A 78 9.09 -23.45 -25.40
N VAL A 79 9.49 -23.35 -26.67
CA VAL A 79 10.75 -22.69 -27.06
C VAL A 79 10.80 -21.21 -26.70
N GLU A 80 9.64 -20.56 -26.62
CA GLU A 80 9.45 -19.16 -26.22
C GLU A 80 9.61 -18.94 -24.70
N CYS A 81 9.61 -20.02 -23.91
CA CYS A 81 9.59 -19.99 -22.44
C CYS A 81 10.88 -20.55 -21.80
N LEU A 82 11.79 -21.12 -22.60
CA LEU A 82 13.05 -21.66 -22.10
C LEU A 82 13.97 -20.53 -21.60
N ILE A 83 14.28 -20.56 -20.31
CA ILE A 83 15.28 -19.69 -19.68
C ILE A 83 16.55 -20.50 -19.48
N TYR A 84 17.65 -20.02 -20.04
CA TYR A 84 18.97 -20.65 -19.91
C TYR A 84 19.79 -19.90 -18.87
N ASP A 85 20.41 -20.63 -17.96
CA ASP A 85 21.36 -20.05 -17.00
C ASP A 85 22.64 -19.65 -17.76
N VAL A 86 23.18 -18.47 -17.45
CA VAL A 86 24.35 -17.87 -18.13
C VAL A 86 25.57 -17.77 -17.21
#